data_AF-A0A2N9ER85-F1
#
_entry.id   AF-A0A2N9ER85-F1
#
_cell.length_a   1.000
_cell.length_b   1.000
_cell.length_c   1.000
_cell.angle_alpha   90.00
_cell.angle_beta   90.00
_cell.angle_gamma   90.00
#
_symmetry.space_group_name_H-M   'P 1'
#
loop_
_entity.id
_entity.type
_entity.pdbx_description
1 polymer ?
#
loop_
_entity_poly.entity_id
_entity_poly.type
_entity_poly.pdbx_seq_one_letter_code
_entity_poly.pdbx_strand_id
1 'polypeptide(L)'
;MSGLLTARELKRQGLAVTLFEKNNKLGGTWVYDPRVEPDSLGLDPGREIVHSSLYRSLRVNLPRRLMGFLDYPFSERNDPREFPGHEEVLRYVEDFARDFGLVESIRFGQEVVRVERVDEVSHEWVIESKSQGSESVEEEVFEAVVVCNGHHTEPRIAEFPGRCGFFF
;
A
#
# COMPACT_ATOMS: atom_id res chain seq x y z
N MET A 1 -4.65 2.27 -0.14
CA MET A 1 -6.01 2.80 0.15
C MET A 1 -6.44 2.53 1.59
N SER A 2 -6.36 1.30 2.09
CA SER A 2 -6.72 0.95 3.48
C SER A 2 -6.13 1.90 4.52
N GLY A 3 -4.82 2.16 4.47
CA GLY A 3 -4.15 3.06 5.41
C GLY A 3 -4.71 4.49 5.42
N LEU A 4 -5.11 5.02 4.27
CA LEU A 4 -5.67 6.37 4.17
C LEU A 4 -7.07 6.45 4.77
N LEU A 5 -7.93 5.48 4.45
CA LEU A 5 -9.27 5.43 5.03
C LEU A 5 -9.19 5.25 6.55
N THR A 6 -8.35 4.33 7.02
CA THR A 6 -8.08 4.13 8.45
C THR A 6 -7.60 5.41 9.12
N ALA A 7 -6.60 6.08 8.57
CA ALA A 7 -6.08 7.32 9.15
C ALA A 7 -7.13 8.43 9.19
N ARG A 8 -7.98 8.54 8.15
CA ARG A 8 -9.10 9.48 8.15
C ARG A 8 -10.05 9.22 9.31
N GLU A 9 -10.49 7.98 9.50
CA GLU A 9 -11.44 7.64 10.56
C GLU A 9 -10.83 7.80 11.96
N LEU A 10 -9.55 7.44 12.15
CA LEU A 10 -8.86 7.66 13.43
C LEU A 10 -8.69 9.17 13.72
N LYS A 11 -8.29 9.98 12.73
CA LYS A 11 -8.22 11.45 12.87
C LYS A 11 -9.59 12.06 13.18
N ARG A 12 -10.68 11.55 12.60
CA ARG A 12 -12.05 12.00 12.93
C ARG A 12 -12.43 11.77 14.39
N GLN A 13 -11.84 10.75 15.04
CA GLN A 13 -12.00 10.52 16.49
C GLN A 13 -11.04 11.36 17.35
N GLY A 14 -10.25 12.24 16.74
CA GLY A 14 -9.29 13.10 17.44
C GLY A 14 -7.97 12.39 17.80
N LEU A 15 -7.69 11.22 17.22
CA LEU A 15 -6.46 10.49 17.48
C LEU A 15 -5.28 11.06 16.66
N ALA A 16 -4.10 11.08 17.26
CA ALA A 16 -2.86 11.34 16.54
C ALA A 16 -2.48 10.10 15.70
N VAL A 17 -2.17 10.30 14.42
CA VAL A 17 -1.89 9.22 13.48
C VAL A 17 -0.61 9.48 12.71
N THR A 18 0.29 8.50 12.75
CA THR A 18 1.46 8.39 11.88
C THR A 18 1.23 7.23 10.91
N LEU A 19 1.42 7.49 9.62
CA LEU A 19 1.38 6.49 8.55
C LEU A 19 2.80 6.23 8.06
N PHE A 20 3.24 4.97 8.09
CA PHE A 20 4.50 4.56 7.48
C PHE A 20 4.23 4.02 6.07
N GLU A 21 4.93 4.55 5.07
CA GLU A 21 4.83 4.11 3.68
C GLU A 21 6.24 3.87 3.14
N LYS A 22 6.49 2.63 2.69
CA LYS A 22 7.80 2.20 2.16
C LYS A 22 8.20 2.99 0.91
N ASN A 23 7.24 3.34 0.06
CA ASN A 23 7.51 4.04 -1.19
C ASN A 23 7.56 5.57 -1.00
N ASN A 24 8.10 6.26 -1.99
CA ASN A 24 8.09 7.74 -2.03
C ASN A 24 6.80 8.33 -2.61
N LYS A 25 5.78 7.49 -2.83
CA LYS A 25 4.51 7.87 -3.44
C LYS A 25 3.35 7.22 -2.72
N LEU A 26 2.28 7.98 -2.62
CA LEU A 26 0.99 7.52 -2.12
C LEU A 26 0.26 6.72 -3.20
N GLY A 27 -0.48 5.69 -2.79
CA GLY A 27 -1.40 4.95 -3.66
C GLY A 27 -1.34 3.43 -3.50
N GLY A 28 -0.22 2.90 -2.97
CA GLY A 28 0.00 1.46 -2.86
C GLY A 28 -0.05 0.79 -4.22
N THR A 29 -0.88 -0.26 -4.36
CA THR A 29 -1.09 -0.96 -5.64
C THR A 29 -1.42 -0.04 -6.81
N TRP A 30 -2.11 1.08 -6.60
CA TRP A 30 -2.52 1.98 -7.69
C TRP A 30 -1.39 2.81 -8.33
N VAL A 31 -0.18 2.73 -7.78
CA VAL A 31 1.00 3.33 -8.40
C VAL A 31 1.58 2.34 -9.41
N TYR A 32 1.30 2.53 -10.70
CA TYR A 32 1.89 1.71 -11.76
C TYR A 32 3.42 1.85 -11.78
N ASP A 33 4.10 0.71 -11.76
CA ASP A 33 5.55 0.61 -11.93
C ASP A 33 5.85 -0.23 -13.19
N PRO A 34 6.61 0.28 -14.17
CA PRO A 34 6.98 -0.49 -15.35
C PRO A 34 8.07 -1.54 -15.07
N ARG A 35 8.73 -1.50 -13.91
CA ARG A 35 9.74 -2.50 -13.53
C ARG A 35 9.07 -3.84 -13.26
N VAL A 36 9.81 -4.90 -13.55
CA VAL A 36 9.46 -6.27 -13.19
C VAL A 36 10.59 -6.84 -12.36
N GLU A 37 10.25 -7.75 -11.47
CA GLU A 37 11.23 -8.41 -10.62
C GLU A 37 12.15 -9.29 -11.48
N PRO A 38 13.47 -9.32 -11.19
CA PRO A 38 14.40 -10.17 -11.94
C PRO A 38 14.04 -11.65 -11.86
N ASP A 39 13.57 -12.09 -10.69
CA ASP A 39 12.94 -13.39 -10.54
C ASP A 39 11.48 -13.32 -11.00
N SER A 40 11.24 -13.78 -12.23
CA SER A 40 9.90 -13.81 -12.83
C SER A 40 8.84 -14.59 -12.05
N LEU A 41 9.25 -15.50 -11.15
CA LEU A 41 8.33 -16.27 -10.31
C LEU A 41 8.24 -15.73 -8.87
N GLY A 42 9.10 -14.78 -8.51
CA GLY A 42 9.16 -14.19 -7.18
C GLY A 42 9.44 -15.19 -6.04
N LEU A 43 10.19 -16.25 -6.33
CA LEU A 43 10.51 -17.34 -5.40
C LEU A 43 11.73 -17.04 -4.52
N ASP A 44 12.68 -16.24 -5.00
CA ASP A 44 13.86 -15.84 -4.22
C ASP A 44 13.45 -14.92 -3.04
N PRO A 45 13.67 -15.32 -1.78
CA PRO A 45 13.37 -14.49 -0.61
C PRO A 45 14.16 -13.19 -0.55
N GLY A 46 15.32 -13.11 -1.22
CA GLY A 46 16.18 -11.92 -1.26
C GLY A 46 15.92 -11.00 -2.44
N ARG A 47 14.87 -11.26 -3.23
CA ARG A 47 14.56 -10.49 -4.45
C ARG A 47 14.23 -9.03 -4.15
N GLU A 48 14.50 -8.17 -5.13
CA GLU A 48 13.87 -6.86 -5.17
C GLU A 48 12.35 -7.04 -5.35
N ILE A 49 11.57 -6.40 -4.49
CA ILE A 49 10.10 -6.50 -4.50
C ILE A 49 9.53 -5.28 -5.21
N VAL A 50 8.76 -5.51 -6.29
CA VAL A 50 7.94 -4.48 -6.92
C VAL A 50 6.53 -4.57 -6.32
N HIS A 51 6.14 -3.57 -5.52
CA HIS A 51 4.91 -3.65 -4.73
C HIS A 51 3.62 -3.69 -5.58
N SER A 52 3.57 -2.94 -6.68
CA SER A 52 2.40 -2.87 -7.55
C SER A 52 2.37 -4.03 -8.55
N SER A 53 1.24 -4.73 -8.61
CA SER A 53 0.98 -5.77 -9.61
C SER A 53 0.16 -5.27 -10.79
N LEU A 54 0.08 -3.95 -11.00
CA LEU A 54 -0.64 -3.37 -12.12
C LEU A 54 0.13 -3.59 -13.43
N TYR A 55 -0.61 -3.88 -14.50
CA TYR A 55 -0.11 -3.79 -15.87
C TYR A 55 -0.58 -2.48 -16.53
N ARG A 56 0.19 -2.00 -17.50
CA ARG A 56 0.02 -0.67 -18.13
C ARG A 56 -1.41 -0.35 -18.55
N SER A 57 -2.10 -1.32 -19.15
CA SER A 57 -3.45 -1.15 -19.71
C SER A 57 -4.58 -1.44 -18.72
N LEU A 58 -4.27 -1.67 -17.43
CA LEU A 58 -5.27 -2.06 -16.46
C LEU A 58 -6.38 -1.01 -16.36
N ARG A 59 -7.62 -1.52 -16.46
CA ARG A 59 -8.84 -0.81 -16.10
C ARG A 59 -9.44 -1.50 -14.90
N VAL A 60 -10.19 -0.73 -14.12
CA VAL A 60 -10.91 -1.30 -12.98
C VAL A 60 -11.88 -2.37 -13.44
N ASN A 61 -12.05 -3.40 -12.61
CA ASN A 61 -12.98 -4.51 -12.84
C ASN A 61 -14.37 -4.23 -12.24
N LEU A 62 -14.53 -3.14 -11.48
CA LEU A 62 -15.79 -2.69 -10.91
C LEU A 62 -16.18 -1.33 -11.51
N PRO A 63 -17.49 -1.04 -11.65
CA PRO A 63 -17.96 0.30 -11.97
C PRO A 63 -17.44 1.31 -10.94
N ARG A 64 -16.99 2.49 -11.39
CA ARG A 64 -16.38 3.52 -10.53
C ARG A 64 -17.26 3.90 -9.35
N ARG A 65 -18.58 3.89 -9.55
CA ARG A 65 -19.59 4.20 -8.52
C ARG A 65 -19.53 3.25 -7.33
N LEU A 66 -19.13 1.99 -7.55
CA LEU A 66 -18.99 0.99 -6.49
C LEU A 66 -17.64 1.03 -5.79
N MET A 67 -16.65 1.72 -6.36
CA MET A 67 -15.30 1.83 -5.79
C MET A 67 -15.12 3.03 -4.88
N GLY A 68 -15.98 4.06 -5.01
CA GLY A 68 -15.90 5.25 -4.18
C GLY A 68 -16.22 4.98 -2.71
N PHE A 69 -15.57 5.71 -1.80
CA PHE A 69 -15.94 5.75 -0.40
C PHE A 69 -17.34 6.37 -0.23
N LEU A 70 -18.04 5.93 0.82
CA LEU A 70 -19.45 6.30 1.06
C LEU A 70 -19.70 7.81 1.10
N ASP A 71 -18.75 8.55 1.68
CA ASP A 71 -18.78 10.00 1.84
C ASP A 71 -17.76 10.74 0.94
N TYR A 72 -17.18 10.04 -0.03
CA TYR A 72 -16.27 10.63 -1.01
C TYR A 72 -16.44 9.94 -2.38
N PRO A 73 -17.46 10.32 -3.17
CA PRO A 73 -17.82 9.64 -4.41
C PRO A 73 -16.70 9.66 -5.46
N PHE A 74 -16.46 8.52 -6.13
CA PHE A 74 -15.51 8.44 -7.23
C PHE A 74 -16.10 8.99 -8.54
N SER A 75 -16.14 10.32 -8.62
CA SER A 75 -16.69 11.09 -9.72
C SER A 75 -15.77 11.11 -10.96
N GLU A 76 -16.36 11.41 -12.13
CA GLU A 76 -15.65 11.50 -13.41
C GLU A 76 -14.69 12.69 -13.43
N ARG A 77 -13.44 12.47 -13.83
CA ARG A 77 -12.45 13.53 -14.06
C ARG A 77 -11.86 13.42 -15.47
N ASN A 78 -10.66 12.85 -15.58
CA ASN A 78 -9.91 12.81 -16.85
C ASN A 78 -10.32 11.61 -17.70
N ASP A 79 -10.77 10.54 -17.04
CA ASP A 79 -11.29 9.35 -17.68
C ASP A 79 -12.80 9.24 -17.39
N PRO A 80 -13.70 9.61 -18.32
CA PRO A 80 -15.14 9.62 -18.09
C PRO A 80 -15.78 8.23 -18.17
N ARG A 81 -15.00 7.16 -18.38
CA ARG A 81 -15.54 5.81 -18.49
C ARG A 81 -16.09 5.34 -17.13
N GLU A 82 -17.14 4.53 -17.16
CA GLU A 82 -17.65 3.87 -15.94
C GLU A 82 -16.64 2.87 -15.37
N PHE A 83 -15.77 2.32 -16.22
CA PHE A 83 -14.63 1.47 -15.83
C PHE A 83 -13.33 2.16 -16.27
N PRO A 84 -12.82 3.14 -15.51
CA PRO A 84 -11.65 3.90 -15.90
C PRO A 84 -10.33 3.11 -15.75
N GLY A 85 -9.24 3.68 -16.27
CA GLY A 85 -7.88 3.17 -16.09
C GLY A 85 -7.35 3.34 -14.66
N HIS A 86 -6.30 2.59 -14.32
CA HIS A 86 -5.66 2.66 -12.99
C HIS A 86 -5.20 4.07 -12.59
N GLU A 87 -4.76 4.89 -13.55
CA GLU A 87 -4.33 6.27 -13.30
C GLU A 87 -5.45 7.17 -12.75
N GLU A 88 -6.69 6.92 -13.15
CA GLU A 88 -7.85 7.66 -12.62
C GLU A 88 -8.13 7.28 -11.17
N VAL A 89 -7.91 6.01 -10.81
CA VAL A 89 -8.02 5.55 -9.42
C VAL A 89 -6.91 6.15 -8.57
N LEU A 90 -5.68 6.17 -9.07
CA LEU A 90 -4.57 6.81 -8.36
C LEU A 90 -4.88 8.27 -8.04
N ARG A 91 -5.35 9.05 -9.03
CA ARG A 91 -5.76 10.44 -8.83
C ARG A 91 -6.82 10.56 -7.75
N TYR A 92 -7.88 9.76 -7.80
CA TYR A 92 -8.94 9.74 -6.79
C TYR A 92 -8.39 9.51 -5.37
N VAL A 93 -7.42 8.59 -5.22
CA VAL A 93 -6.79 8.29 -3.94
C VAL A 93 -5.87 9.42 -3.46
N GLU A 94 -5.15 10.07 -4.37
CA GLU A 94 -4.33 11.26 -4.09
C GLU A 94 -5.18 12.46 -3.66
N ASP A 95 -6.31 12.70 -4.35
CA ASP A 95 -7.26 13.75 -3.98
C ASP A 95 -7.85 13.48 -2.60
N PHE A 96 -8.29 12.24 -2.35
CA PHE A 96 -8.81 11.85 -1.04
C PHE A 96 -7.81 12.17 0.08
N ALA A 97 -6.54 11.82 -0.11
CA ALA A 97 -5.51 12.10 0.89
C ALA A 97 -5.29 13.61 1.11
N ARG A 98 -5.37 14.40 0.03
CA ARG A 98 -5.19 15.86 0.09
C ARG A 98 -6.36 16.55 0.76
N ASP A 99 -7.59 16.22 0.35
CA ASP A 99 -8.82 16.86 0.80
C ASP A 99 -9.08 16.62 2.30
N PHE A 100 -8.62 15.47 2.82
CA PHE A 100 -8.73 15.12 4.24
C PHE A 100 -7.47 15.42 5.06
N GLY A 101 -6.45 16.09 4.51
CA GLY A 101 -5.22 16.41 5.26
C GLY A 101 -4.56 15.15 5.82
N LEU A 102 -4.35 14.15 4.97
CA LEU A 102 -3.71 12.90 5.36
C LEU A 102 -2.23 12.88 4.96
N VAL A 103 -1.84 13.65 3.95
CA VAL A 103 -0.49 13.63 3.38
C VAL A 103 0.56 13.99 4.43
N GLU A 104 0.27 14.94 5.30
CA GLU A 104 1.14 15.39 6.40
C GLU A 104 1.33 14.33 7.51
N SER A 105 0.45 13.33 7.59
CA SER A 105 0.59 12.21 8.52
C SER A 105 1.47 11.10 7.96
N ILE A 106 1.86 11.17 6.68
CA ILE A 106 2.59 10.10 6.01
C ILE A 106 4.09 10.36 6.06
N ARG A 107 4.81 9.35 6.52
CA ARG A 107 6.27 9.27 6.40
C ARG A 107 6.60 8.34 5.24
N PHE A 108 6.89 8.98 4.11
CA PHE A 108 7.31 8.30 2.89
C PHE A 108 8.74 7.78 3.01
N GLY A 109 9.06 6.74 2.25
CA GLY A 109 10.38 6.12 2.26
C GLY A 109 10.72 5.44 3.59
N GLN A 110 9.72 5.10 4.41
CA GLN A 110 9.91 4.44 5.70
C GLN A 110 9.28 3.05 5.67
N GLU A 111 10.13 2.02 5.66
CA GLU A 111 9.72 0.63 5.69
C GLU A 111 9.64 0.14 7.13
N VAL A 112 8.46 -0.28 7.58
CA VAL A 112 8.33 -0.96 8.87
C VAL A 112 8.93 -2.36 8.76
N VAL A 113 9.97 -2.64 9.55
CA VAL A 113 10.69 -3.91 9.56
C VAL A 113 10.35 -4.76 10.79
N ARG A 114 9.85 -4.15 11.86
CA ARG A 114 9.44 -4.86 13.09
C ARG A 114 8.27 -4.16 13.78
N VAL A 115 7.38 -4.99 14.33
CA VAL A 115 6.28 -4.58 15.20
C VAL A 115 6.24 -5.55 16.37
N GLU A 116 6.43 -5.05 17.58
CA GLU A 116 6.44 -5.86 18.80
C GLU A 116 5.69 -5.15 19.93
N ARG A 117 5.04 -5.91 20.81
CA ARG A 117 4.50 -5.35 22.05
C ARG A 117 5.62 -5.11 23.04
N VAL A 118 5.64 -3.95 23.69
CA VAL A 118 6.60 -3.64 24.75
C VAL A 118 6.51 -4.69 25.85
N ASP A 119 5.28 -4.94 26.34
CA ASP A 119 4.96 -5.99 27.30
C ASP A 119 3.45 -6.28 27.32
N GLU A 120 3.01 -7.25 28.13
CA GLU A 120 1.58 -7.63 28.22
C GLU A 120 0.72 -6.66 29.04
N VAL A 121 1.33 -5.71 29.75
CA VAL A 121 0.70 -4.83 30.75
C VAL A 121 0.51 -3.40 30.22
N SER A 122 1.51 -2.84 29.55
CA SER A 122 1.54 -1.45 29.05
C SER A 122 0.59 -1.21 27.88
N HIS A 123 0.22 -2.27 27.15
CA HIS A 123 -0.54 -2.19 25.89
C HIS A 123 0.15 -1.35 24.79
N GLU A 124 1.46 -1.09 24.93
CA GLU A 124 2.25 -0.32 23.98
C GLU A 124 2.94 -1.21 22.95
N TRP A 125 3.26 -0.62 21.80
CA TRP A 125 3.90 -1.28 20.67
C TRP A 125 5.15 -0.51 20.24
N VAL A 126 6.26 -1.22 20.08
CA VAL A 126 7.48 -0.71 19.43
C VAL A 126 7.39 -1.00 17.94
N ILE A 127 7.60 0.04 17.15
CA ILE A 127 7.68 -0.01 15.69
C ILE A 127 9.09 0.35 15.29
N GLU A 128 9.73 -0.56 14.57
CA GLU A 128 11.03 -0.32 13.94
C GLU A 128 10.81 -0.01 12.46
N SER A 129 11.33 1.13 12.01
CA SER A 129 11.27 1.53 10.61
C SER A 129 12.66 1.84 10.05
N LYS A 130 12.89 1.46 8.79
CA LYS A 130 14.12 1.72 8.04
C LYS A 130 13.83 2.74 6.95
N SER A 131 14.57 3.84 6.97
CA SER A 131 14.53 4.83 5.89
C SER A 131 15.18 4.30 4.62
N GLN A 132 14.58 4.57 3.47
CA GLN A 132 15.09 4.13 2.18
C GLN A 132 16.51 4.68 1.94
N GLY A 133 17.48 3.79 1.78
CA GLY A 133 18.89 4.14 1.56
C GLY A 133 19.69 4.45 2.83
N SER A 134 19.07 4.37 4.02
CA SER A 134 19.80 4.39 5.30
C SER A 134 19.95 2.98 5.86
N GLU A 135 21.04 2.69 6.55
CA GLU A 135 21.19 1.48 7.37
C GLU A 135 20.68 1.67 8.80
N SER A 136 20.31 2.90 9.18
CA SER A 136 19.75 3.18 10.51
C SER A 136 18.31 2.71 10.62
N VAL A 137 18.00 2.08 11.74
CA VAL A 137 16.64 1.75 12.16
C VAL A 137 16.19 2.79 13.19
N GLU A 138 14.99 3.33 12.98
CA GLU A 138 14.32 4.24 13.90
C GLU A 138 13.28 3.45 14.70
N GLU A 139 13.26 3.66 16.02
CA GLU A 139 12.30 3.02 16.93
C GLU A 139 11.33 4.06 17.49
N GLU A 140 10.04 3.75 17.46
CA GLU A 140 8.99 4.57 18.04
C GLU A 140 7.93 3.73 18.75
N VAL A 141 7.35 4.29 19.80
CA VAL A 141 6.33 3.63 20.61
C VAL A 141 4.94 4.20 20.29
N PHE A 142 3.96 3.30 20.14
CA PHE A 142 2.56 3.64 19.85
C PHE A 142 1.61 2.83 20.74
N GLU A 143 0.47 3.43 21.10
CA GLU A 143 -0.58 2.77 21.89
C GLU A 143 -1.37 1.73 21.07
N ALA A 144 -1.39 1.88 19.75
CA ALA A 144 -2.13 0.99 18.86
C ALA A 144 -1.47 0.93 17.47
N VAL A 145 -1.64 -0.21 16.81
CA VAL A 145 -1.12 -0.47 15.46
C VAL A 145 -2.25 -0.98 14.59
N VAL A 146 -2.40 -0.41 13.40
CA VAL A 146 -3.33 -0.90 12.37
C VAL A 146 -2.54 -1.29 11.13
N VAL A 147 -2.55 -2.58 10.79
CA VAL A 147 -1.81 -3.12 9.65
C VAL A 147 -2.60 -2.89 8.36
N CYS A 148 -2.00 -2.17 7.42
CA CYS A 148 -2.61 -1.77 6.15
C CYS A 148 -1.71 -2.04 4.93
N ASN A 149 -0.82 -3.03 5.00
CA ASN A 149 0.24 -3.32 4.02
C ASN A 149 -0.24 -3.97 2.70
N GLY A 150 -1.50 -4.38 2.61
CA GLY A 150 -2.04 -5.07 1.43
C GLY A 150 -1.63 -6.54 1.37
N HIS A 151 -2.18 -7.28 0.40
CA HIS A 151 -2.01 -8.74 0.28
C HIS A 151 -1.92 -9.21 -1.19
N HIS A 152 -1.62 -8.29 -2.12
CA HIS A 152 -1.56 -8.57 -3.55
C HIS A 152 -0.14 -8.52 -4.12
N THR A 153 0.89 -8.45 -3.28
CA THR A 153 2.29 -8.34 -3.72
C THR A 153 2.99 -9.70 -3.74
N GLU A 154 2.82 -10.53 -2.71
CA GLU A 154 3.48 -11.83 -2.63
C GLU A 154 2.77 -12.88 -3.50
N PRO A 155 3.46 -13.48 -4.49
CA PRO A 155 2.85 -14.44 -5.40
C PRO A 155 2.62 -15.80 -4.73
N ARG A 156 1.51 -16.45 -5.06
CA ARG A 156 1.27 -17.87 -4.75
C ARG A 156 1.36 -18.69 -6.03
N ILE A 157 2.42 -19.47 -6.18
CA ILE A 157 2.68 -20.27 -7.37
C ILE A 157 1.98 -21.63 -7.27
N ALA A 158 1.33 -22.04 -8.36
CA ALA A 158 0.68 -23.35 -8.45
C ALA A 158 1.69 -24.48 -8.67
N GLU A 159 1.40 -25.65 -8.10
CA GLU A 159 2.11 -26.90 -8.36
C GLU A 159 1.40 -27.65 -9.51
N PHE A 160 2.14 -28.06 -10.54
CA PHE A 160 1.58 -28.84 -11.65
C PHE A 160 2.63 -29.79 -12.26
N PRO A 161 2.21 -30.95 -12.82
CA PRO A 161 3.13 -31.88 -13.46
C PRO A 161 3.92 -31.22 -14.60
N GLY A 162 5.24 -31.40 -14.60
CA GLY A 162 6.13 -30.83 -15.62
C GLY A 162 6.63 -29.41 -15.33
N ARG A 163 6.26 -28.77 -14.21
CA ARG A 163 6.69 -27.40 -13.89
C ARG A 163 8.21 -27.18 -13.96
N CYS A 164 9.02 -28.11 -13.43
CA CYS A 164 10.48 -28.02 -13.48
C CYS A 164 11.09 -28.51 -14.81
N GLY A 165 10.28 -29.03 -15.74
CA GLY A 165 10.72 -29.59 -17.02
C GLY A 165 10.33 -28.76 -18.25
N PHE A 166 9.57 -27.68 -18.07
CA PHE A 166 9.30 -26.71 -19.13
C PHE A 166 10.51 -25.76 -19.28
N PHE A 167 11.38 -26.05 -20.23
CA PHE A 167 12.38 -25.11 -20.71
C PHE A 167 11.83 -24.38 -21.94
N PHE A 168 11.96 -23.05 -21.98
CA PHE A 168 11.78 -22.24 -23.19
C PHE A 168 13.04 -22.29 -24.06
#